data_AF-A0A0J6ILT3-F1
#
_entry.id   AF-A0A0J6ILT3-F1
#
_cell.length_a   1.000
_cell.length_b   1.000
_cell.length_c   1.000
_cell.angle_alpha   90.00
_cell.angle_beta   90.00
_cell.angle_gamma   90.00
#
_symmetry.space_group_name_H-M   'P 1'
#
loop_
_entity.id
_entity.type
_entity.pdbx_description
1 polymer ?
#
loop_
_entity_poly.entity_id
_entity_poly.type
_entity_poly.pdbx_seq_one_letter_code
_entity_poly.pdbx_strand_id
1 'polypeptide(L)' 'MSDIKSVNGYLIKEVTPGAWWVLDAAQAQVAGPFASETSAMEVAAVLQDQPDAPARKRKNKI' A
#
# COMPACT_ATOMS: atom_id res chain seq x y z
N MET A 1 12.50 5.05 17.71
CA MET A 1 11.28 4.42 17.18
C MET A 1 11.09 5.00 15.79
N SER A 2 11.15 4.17 14.75
CA SER A 2 10.99 4.62 13.36
C SER A 2 9.55 5.10 13.18
N ASP A 3 9.37 6.38 12.83
CA ASP A 3 8.05 6.98 12.61
C ASP A 3 7.34 6.20 11.50
N ILE A 4 6.11 5.74 11.74
CA ILE A 4 5.31 5.09 10.70
C ILE A 4 4.78 6.22 9.81
N LYS A 5 5.34 6.36 8.61
CA LYS A 5 4.83 7.31 7.62
C LYS A 5 3.70 6.70 6.81
N SER A 6 2.72 7.52 6.47
CA SER A 6 1.68 7.16 5.50
C SER A 6 1.90 7.94 4.20
N VAL A 7 1.85 7.23 3.07
CA VAL A 7 1.95 7.80 1.72
C VAL A 7 0.86 7.19 0.86
N ASN A 8 0.00 8.03 0.29
CA ASN A 8 -1.09 7.61 -0.61
C ASN A 8 -2.02 6.51 -0.05
N GLY A 9 -2.25 6.50 1.26
CA GLY A 9 -3.06 5.48 1.94
C GLY A 9 -2.29 4.22 2.36
N TYR A 10 -1.05 4.06 1.92
CA TYR A 10 -0.15 2.98 2.36
C TYR A 10 0.69 3.42 3.56
N LEU A 11 1.14 2.45 4.35
CA LEU A 11 1.98 2.62 5.53
C LEU A 11 3.42 2.17 5.21
N ILE A 12 4.40 3.00 5.53
CA ILE A 12 5.81 2.70 5.38
C ILE A 12 6.34 2.25 6.73
N LYS A 13 6.83 1.01 6.80
CA LYS A 13 7.32 0.41 8.04
C LYS A 13 8.61 -0.37 7.82
N GLU A 14 9.56 -0.13 8.71
CA GLU A 14 10.73 -0.99 8.87
C GLU A 14 10.35 -2.22 9.69
N VAL A 15 10.30 -3.39 9.06
CA VAL A 15 9.93 -4.65 9.73
C VAL A 15 11.15 -5.29 10.38
N THR A 16 12.28 -5.23 9.69
CA THR A 16 13.60 -5.59 10.20
C THR A 16 14.58 -4.47 9.85
N PRO A 17 15.66 -4.27 10.61
CA PRO A 17 16.64 -3.21 10.33
C PRO A 17 17.12 -3.25 8.87
N GLY A 18 16.89 -2.17 8.14
CA GLY A 18 17.25 -2.05 6.72
C GLY A 18 16.30 -2.73 5.73
N ALA A 19 15.14 -3.24 6.18
CA ALA A 19 14.09 -3.78 5.33
C ALA A 19 12.80 -2.99 5.51
N TRP A 20 12.58 -2.06 4.60
CA TRP A 20 11.40 -1.21 4.55
C TRP A 20 10.31 -1.86 3.71
N TRP A 21 9.08 -1.80 4.19
CA TRP A 21 7.91 -2.38 3.54
C TRP A 21 6.84 -1.32 3.37
N VAL A 22 6.15 -1.40 2.23
CA VAL A 22 4.90 -0.71 1.96
C VAL A 22 3.77 -1.66 2.37
N LEU A 23 2.95 -1.21 3.31
CA LEU A 23 1.80 -1.96 3.83
C LEU A 23 0.50 -1.26 3.43
N ASP A 24 -0.58 -2.02 3.26
CA ASP A 24 -1.91 -1.44 3.09
C ASP A 24 -2.53 -1.01 4.44
N ALA A 25 -3.77 -0.52 4.39
CA ALA A 25 -4.54 -0.17 5.58
C ALA A 25 -4.81 -1.36 6.53
N ALA A 26 -4.75 -2.61 6.03
CA ALA A 26 -4.86 -3.84 6.80
C ALA A 26 -3.49 -4.34 7.33
N GLN A 27 -2.43 -3.56 7.14
CA GLN A 27 -1.04 -3.91 7.45
C GLN A 27 -0.50 -5.12 6.68
N ALA A 28 -1.13 -5.49 5.56
CA ALA A 28 -0.62 -6.51 4.67
C ALA A 28 0.58 -5.98 3.89
N GLN A 29 1.58 -6.82 3.64
CA GLN A 29 2.77 -6.46 2.89
C GLN A 29 2.45 -6.36 1.40
N VAL A 30 2.42 -5.15 0.86
CA VAL A 30 2.09 -4.88 -0.53
C VAL A 30 3.35 -4.85 -1.40
N ALA A 31 4.42 -4.21 -0.92
CA ALA A 31 5.69 -4.15 -1.63
C ALA A 31 6.89 -4.08 -0.68
N GLY A 32 7.99 -4.74 -1.06
CA GLY A 32 9.24 -4.78 -0.30
C GLY A 32 9.93 -6.14 -0.40
N PRO A 33 11.04 -6.33 0.34
CA PRO A 33 11.71 -5.35 1.18
C PRO A 33 12.53 -4.33 0.37
N PHE A 34 12.57 -3.10 0.85
CA PHE A 34 13.36 -2.00 0.29
C PHE A 34 14.54 -1.63 1.20
N ALA A 35 15.63 -1.16 0.60
CA ALA A 35 16.86 -0.82 1.33
C ALA A 35 16.78 0.50 2.11
N SER A 36 15.82 1.39 1.79
CA SER A 36 15.65 2.68 2.46
C SER A 36 14.18 3.08 2.56
N GLU A 37 13.88 3.90 3.56
CA GLU A 37 12.54 4.49 3.73
C GLU A 37 12.09 5.25 2.48
N THR A 38 12.99 6.06 1.89
CA THR A 38 12.68 6.87 0.70
C THR A 38 12.26 6.02 -0.48
N SER A 39 12.92 4.88 -0.72
CA SER A 39 12.54 3.98 -1.81
C SER A 39 11.16 3.35 -1.60
N ALA A 40 10.81 2.98 -0.38
CA ALA A 40 9.47 2.52 -0.05
C ALA A 40 8.41 3.64 -0.22
N MET A 41 8.75 4.88 0.15
CA MET A 41 7.89 6.05 -0.04
C MET A 41 7.65 6.37 -1.51
N GLU A 42 8.68 6.34 -2.36
CA GLU A 42 8.55 6.58 -3.81
C GLU A 42 7.63 5.54 -4.46
N VAL A 43 7.76 4.27 -4.07
CA VAL A 43 6.88 3.21 -4.55
C VAL A 43 5.44 3.44 -4.07
N ALA A 44 5.24 3.72 -2.77
CA ALA A 44 3.91 4.00 -2.24
C ALA A 44 3.25 5.24 -2.86
N ALA A 45 4.03 6.25 -3.25
CA ALA A 45 3.52 7.46 -3.91
C ALA A 45 2.96 7.19 -5.32
N VAL A 46 3.52 6.20 -6.02
CA VAL A 46 3.05 5.79 -7.36
C VAL A 46 1.97 4.71 -7.27
N LEU A 47 1.96 3.93 -6.19
CA LEU A 47 1.01 2.85 -5.97
C LEU A 47 -0.41 3.43 -5.84
N GLN A 48 -1.33 2.95 -6.66
CA GLN A 48 -2.74 3.33 -6.61
C GLN A 48 -3.57 2.07 -6.44
N ASP A 49 -4.43 2.04 -5.42
CA ASP A 49 -5.43 0.99 -5.30
C ASP A 49 -6.40 1.11 -6.48
N GLN A 50 -6.51 0.01 -7.24
CA GLN A 50 -7.52 -0.10 -8.28
C GLN A 50 -8.89 -0.02 -7.59
N PRO A 51 -9.80 0.90 -7.96
CA PRO A 51 -11.14 0.89 -7.39
C PRO A 51 -11.81 -0.45 -7.70
N ASP A 52 -12.54 -0.98 -6.71
CA ASP A 52 -13.30 -2.22 -6.86
C ASP A 52 -14.08 -2.19 -8.17
N ALA A 53 -13.97 -3.28 -8.94
CA ALA A 53 -14.61 -3.38 -10.23
C ALA A 53 -16.10 -3.03 -10.08
N PRO A 54 -16.65 -2.11 -10.89
CA PRO A 54 -18.00 -1.63 -10.70
C PRO A 54 -18.97 -2.81 -10.72
N ALA A 55 -19.71 -2.98 -9.63
CA ALA A 55 -20.68 -4.06 -9.48
C ALA A 55 -21.61 -4.03 -10.70
N ARG A 56 -21.56 -5.07 -11.53
CA ARG A 56 -22.48 -5.21 -12.67
C ARG A 56 -23.90 -5.23 -12.13
N LYS A 57 -24.62 -4.10 -12.26
CA LYS A 57 -26.06 -4.05 -12.02
C LYS A 57 -26.71 -5.09 -12.93
N ARG A 58 -27.10 -6.24 -12.36
CA ARG A 58 -28.01 -7.17 -13.04
C ARG A 58 -29.29 -6.39 -13.29
N LYS A 59 -29.53 -6.02 -14.55
CA LYS A 59 -30.81 -5.46 -14.98
C LYS A 59 -31.84 -6.55 -14.73
N ASN A 60 -32.68 -6.36 -13.71
CA ASN A 60 -33.86 -7.22 -13.51
C ASN A 60 -34.70 -7.09 -14.79
N LYS A 61 -34.82 -8.20 -15.52
CA LYS A 61 -35.66 -8.26 -16.72
C LYS A 61 -37.10 -8.34 -16.24
N ILE A 62 -37.89 -7.35 -16.69
CA ILE A 62 -39.34 -7.25 -16.56
C ILE A 62 -39.99 -8.55 -17.07
#